data_AF-A0A4Q3VEM4-F1
#
_entry.id   AF-A0A4Q3VEM4-F1
#
_cell.length_a   1.000
_cell.length_b   1.000
_cell.length_c   1.000
_cell.angle_alpha   90.00
_cell.angle_beta   90.00
_cell.angle_gamma   90.00
#
_symmetry.space_group_name_H-M   'P 1'
#
loop_
_entity.id
_entity.type
_entity.pdbx_description
1 polymer ?
#
loop_
_entity_poly.entity_id
_entity_poly.type
_entity_poly.pdbx_seq_one_letter_code
_entity_poly.pdbx_strand_id
1 'polypeptide(L)'
;MSDIETRRRKLKFRADRRGFRELDLYMQQFTDAHLGGFDERQLDEFEAVLDIPDQHTFDWIMGRGEPPAELKSEVLDLLLSFRYLAPR
;
A
#
# COMPACT_ATOMS: atom_id res chain seq x y z
N MET A 1 -22.89 3.09 6.09
CA MET A 1 -21.53 2.66 5.75
C MET A 1 -21.66 1.56 4.72
N SER A 2 -21.20 1.81 3.50
CA SER A 2 -21.13 0.77 2.48
C SER A 2 -20.03 -0.25 2.85
N ASP A 3 -20.15 -1.49 2.38
CA ASP A 3 -19.17 -2.55 2.66
C ASP A 3 -17.74 -2.12 2.27
N ILE A 4 -17.63 -1.48 1.10
CA ILE A 4 -16.40 -0.88 0.55
C ILE A 4 -15.76 0.13 1.51
N GLU A 5 -16.53 1.06 2.10
CA GLU A 5 -15.99 2.05 3.04
C GLU A 5 -15.43 1.39 4.30
N THR A 6 -16.06 0.30 4.73
CA THR A 6 -15.61 -0.48 5.89
C THR A 6 -14.31 -1.22 5.58
N ARG A 7 -14.20 -1.84 4.39
CA ARG A 7 -12.96 -2.47 3.92
C ARG A 7 -11.82 -1.45 3.80
N ARG A 8 -12.06 -0.27 3.20
CA ARG A 8 -11.09 0.83 3.12
C ARG A 8 -10.55 1.22 4.50
N ARG A 9 -11.42 1.42 5.50
CA ARG A 9 -10.98 1.76 6.86
C ARG A 9 -10.13 0.67 7.50
N LYS A 10 -10.53 -0.61 7.34
CA LYS A 10 -9.77 -1.75 7.86
C LYS A 10 -8.38 -1.85 7.20
N LEU A 11 -8.31 -1.69 5.89
CA LEU A 11 -7.05 -1.74 5.14
C LEU A 11 -6.13 -0.57 5.48
N LYS A 12 -6.68 0.66 5.60
CA LYS A 12 -5.92 1.83 6.06
C LYS A 12 -5.27 1.57 7.42
N PHE A 13 -6.04 1.03 8.37
CA PHE A 13 -5.54 0.71 9.70
C PHE A 13 -4.48 -0.40 9.73
N ARG A 14 -4.56 -1.38 8.81
CA ARG A 14 -3.50 -2.38 8.66
C ARG A 14 -2.23 -1.78 8.06
N ALA A 15 -2.36 -0.88 7.08
CA ALA A 15 -1.24 -0.19 6.46
C ALA A 15 -0.47 0.71 7.45
N ASP A 16 -1.18 1.26 8.43
CA ASP A 16 -0.68 2.12 9.53
C ASP A 16 0.04 1.37 10.67
N ARG A 17 0.02 0.03 10.65
CA ARG A 17 0.59 -0.81 11.74
C ARG A 17 1.76 -1.65 11.28
N ARG A 18 2.58 -1.09 10.40
CA ARG A 18 3.77 -1.76 9.86
C ARG A 18 5.01 -1.53 10.73
N GLY A 19 5.98 -2.44 10.65
CA GLY A 19 7.14 -2.50 11.54
C GLY A 19 8.14 -1.34 11.42
N PHE A 20 8.05 -0.51 10.38
CA PHE A 20 8.96 0.61 10.13
C PHE A 20 8.23 1.95 10.07
N ARG A 21 8.72 2.95 10.80
CA ARG A 21 8.14 4.30 10.83
C ARG A 21 8.15 4.98 9.45
N GLU A 22 9.18 4.75 8.65
CA GLU A 22 9.26 5.30 7.29
C GLU A 22 8.22 4.67 6.37
N LEU A 23 8.04 3.36 6.47
CA LEU A 23 7.03 2.63 5.69
C LEU A 23 5.61 3.06 6.11
N ASP A 24 5.40 3.30 7.40
CA ASP A 24 4.14 3.82 7.93
C ASP A 24 3.77 5.18 7.32
N LEU A 25 4.68 6.16 7.35
CA LEU A 25 4.46 7.48 6.75
C LEU A 25 4.21 7.40 5.24
N TYR A 26 4.93 6.51 4.57
CA TYR A 26 4.75 6.25 3.15
C TYR A 26 3.35 5.69 2.86
N MET A 27 2.95 4.66 3.60
CA MET A 27 1.65 4.00 3.47
C MET A 27 0.50 4.94 3.83
N GLN A 28 0.66 5.81 4.83
CA GLN A 28 -0.32 6.83 5.17
C GLN A 28 -0.55 7.80 4.01
N GLN A 29 0.50 8.37 3.40
CA GLN A 29 0.35 9.25 2.24
C GLN A 29 -0.26 8.52 1.03
N PHE A 30 0.18 7.29 0.76
CA PHE A 30 -0.35 6.49 -0.33
C PHE A 30 -1.85 6.21 -0.16
N THR A 31 -2.25 5.77 1.03
CA THR A 31 -3.65 5.45 1.33
C THR A 31 -4.52 6.71 1.34
N ASP A 32 -4.02 7.85 1.80
CA ASP A 32 -4.77 9.10 1.74
C ASP A 32 -5.03 9.56 0.30
N ALA A 33 -4.04 9.38 -0.59
CA ALA A 33 -4.13 9.77 -1.99
C ALA A 33 -4.99 8.82 -2.85
N HIS A 34 -4.91 7.49 -2.63
CA HIS A 34 -5.48 6.49 -3.55
C HIS A 34 -6.62 5.67 -2.97
N LEU A 35 -6.60 5.35 -1.67
CA LEU A 35 -7.55 4.39 -1.07
C LEU A 35 -9.02 4.87 -1.15
N GLY A 36 -9.24 6.19 -1.20
CA GLY A 36 -10.56 6.78 -1.39
C GLY A 36 -11.18 6.48 -2.76
N GLY A 37 -10.35 6.20 -3.77
CA GLY A 37 -10.77 5.89 -5.14
C GLY A 37 -10.78 4.40 -5.48
N PHE A 38 -10.27 3.53 -4.60
CA PHE A 38 -10.15 2.10 -4.88
C PHE A 38 -11.50 1.37 -4.96
N ASP A 39 -11.71 0.67 -6.07
CA ASP A 39 -12.83 -0.24 -6.26
C ASP A 39 -12.60 -1.59 -5.54
N GLU A 40 -13.59 -2.47 -5.54
CA GLU A 40 -13.54 -3.76 -4.81
C GLU A 40 -12.33 -4.61 -5.20
N ARG A 41 -11.99 -4.63 -6.49
CA ARG A 41 -10.81 -5.34 -7.02
C ARG A 41 -9.50 -4.77 -6.48
N GLN A 42 -9.36 -3.45 -6.49
CA GLN A 42 -8.16 -2.76 -6.00
C GLN A 42 -8.00 -2.93 -4.49
N LEU A 43 -9.10 -3.02 -3.74
CA LEU A 43 -9.04 -3.31 -2.31
C LEU A 43 -8.52 -4.73 -2.04
N ASP A 44 -8.87 -5.70 -2.89
CA ASP A 44 -8.37 -7.07 -2.81
C ASP A 44 -6.87 -7.14 -3.14
N GLU A 45 -6.45 -6.46 -4.21
CA GLU A 45 -5.03 -6.33 -4.56
C GLU A 45 -4.24 -5.61 -3.46
N PHE A 46 -4.80 -4.55 -2.86
CA PHE A 46 -4.17 -3.85 -1.75
C PHE A 46 -4.04 -4.76 -0.52
N GLU A 47 -5.05 -5.57 -0.23
CA GLU A 47 -4.98 -6.56 0.85
C GLU A 47 -3.85 -7.57 0.62
N ALA A 48 -3.67 -8.05 -0.61
CA ALA A 48 -2.53 -8.90 -0.98
C ALA A 48 -1.18 -8.19 -0.76
N VAL A 49 -1.08 -6.90 -1.11
CA VAL A 49 0.13 -6.08 -0.83
C VAL A 49 0.35 -5.90 0.68
N LEU A 50 -0.71 -5.85 1.47
CA LEU A 50 -0.61 -5.81 2.94
C LEU A 50 -0.11 -7.11 3.56
N ASP A 51 -0.30 -8.24 2.89
CA ASP A 51 0.21 -9.55 3.33
C ASP A 51 1.73 -9.70 3.08
N ILE A 52 2.29 -8.90 2.17
CA ILE A 52 3.73 -8.91 1.87
C ILE A 52 4.53 -8.40 3.08
N PRO A 53 5.59 -9.12 3.49
CA PRO A 53 6.43 -8.70 4.59
C PRO A 53 6.98 -7.29 4.40
N ASP A 54 7.00 -6.52 5.48
CA ASP A 54 7.42 -5.12 5.48
C ASP A 54 8.82 -4.91 4.88
N GLN A 55 9.74 -5.84 5.14
CA GLN A 55 11.10 -5.80 4.59
C GLN A 55 11.11 -5.84 3.06
N HIS A 56 10.34 -6.73 2.43
CA HIS A 56 10.28 -6.85 0.98
C HIS A 56 9.61 -5.63 0.35
N THR A 57 8.48 -5.21 0.93
CA THR A 57 7.76 -4.01 0.48
C THR A 57 8.67 -2.78 0.53
N PHE A 58 9.43 -2.62 1.61
CA PHE A 58 10.37 -1.52 1.78
C PHE A 58 11.56 -1.60 0.83
N ASP A 59 12.11 -2.80 0.57
CA ASP A 59 13.21 -3.00 -0.38
C ASP A 59 12.79 -2.51 -1.77
N TRP A 60 11.60 -2.91 -2.25
CA TRP A 60 11.09 -2.49 -3.55
C TRP A 60 10.79 -1.00 -3.64
N ILE A 61 10.23 -0.39 -2.59
CA ILE A 61 10.03 1.08 -2.51
C ILE A 61 11.39 1.80 -2.60
N MET A 62 12.43 1.23 -1.99
CA MET A 62 13.79 1.76 -2.05
C MET A 62 14.51 1.46 -3.38
N GLY A 63 13.84 0.79 -4.34
CA GLY A 63 14.42 0.37 -5.61
C GLY A 63 15.44 -0.75 -5.47
N ARG A 64 15.41 -1.47 -4.35
CA ARG A 64 16.23 -2.65 -4.08
C ARG A 64 15.39 -3.87 -4.44
N GLY A 65 15.73 -4.49 -5.56
CA GLY A 65 14.99 -5.63 -6.10
C GLY A 65 13.65 -5.26 -6.76
N GLU A 66 12.95 -6.30 -7.23
CA GLU A 66 11.67 -6.19 -7.91
C GLU A 66 10.69 -7.22 -7.35
N PRO A 67 9.39 -6.92 -7.31
CA PRO A 67 8.40 -7.90 -6.92
C PRO A 67 8.33 -9.05 -7.93
N PRO A 68 8.18 -10.31 -7.47
CA PRO A 68 7.99 -11.45 -8.35
C PRO A 68 6.71 -11.26 -9.18
N ALA A 69 6.69 -11.84 -10.38
CA ALA A 69 5.58 -11.70 -11.32
C ALA A 69 4.22 -12.13 -10.72
N GLU A 70 4.22 -13.05 -9.76
CA GLU A 70 3.02 -13.54 -9.06
C GLU A 70 2.38 -12.50 -8.13
N LEU A 71 3.16 -11.51 -7.67
CA LEU A 71 2.69 -10.42 -6.80
C LEU A 71 2.42 -9.13 -7.57
N LYS A 72 2.73 -9.08 -8.87
CA LYS A 72 2.47 -7.90 -9.70
C LYS A 72 0.97 -7.67 -9.82
N SER A 73 0.53 -6.54 -9.29
CA SER A 73 -0.85 -6.08 -9.27
C SER A 73 -0.88 -4.60 -9.66
N GLU A 74 -2.02 -4.10 -10.11
CA GLU A 74 -2.16 -2.68 -10.49
C GLU A 74 -1.87 -1.79 -9.29
N VAL A 75 -2.30 -2.22 -8.10
CA VAL A 75 -2.06 -1.52 -6.83
C VAL A 75 -0.59 -1.58 -6.40
N LEU A 76 0.10 -2.70 -6.61
CA LEU A 76 1.52 -2.79 -6.28
C LEU A 76 2.35 -1.89 -7.20
N ASP A 77 2.06 -1.87 -8.50
CA ASP A 77 2.74 -0.98 -9.45
C ASP A 77 2.49 0.50 -9.12
N LEU A 78 1.25 0.83 -8.77
CA LEU A 78 0.88 2.17 -8.30
C LEU A 78 1.61 2.53 -7.01
N LEU A 79 1.76 1.58 -6.09
CA LEU A 79 2.53 1.76 -4.86
C LEU A 79 4.00 2.02 -5.19
N LEU A 80 4.65 1.20 -6.01
CA LEU A 80 6.06 1.40 -6.38
C LEU A 80 6.30 2.69 -7.17
N SER A 81 5.33 3.11 -7.97
CA SER A 81 5.37 4.38 -8.70
C SER A 81 5.07 5.60 -7.82
N PHE A 82 4.57 5.39 -6.60
CA PHE A 82 4.22 6.48 -5.70
C PHE A 82 5.48 7.14 -5.13
N ARG A 83 5.69 8.40 -5.49
CA ARG A 83 6.80 9.19 -4.96
C ARG A 83 6.38 9.88 -3.67
N TYR A 84 6.96 9.43 -2.56
CA TYR A 84 6.81 10.10 -1.28
C TYR A 84 7.31 11.54 -1.36
N LEU A 85 6.42 12.49 -1.09
CA LEU A 85 6.78 13.88 -0.91
C LEU A 85 7.05 14.08 0.58
N ALA A 86 8.33 14.19 0.95
CA ALA A 86 8.68 14.59 2.30
C ALA A 86 8.07 15.99 2.57
N PRO A 87 7.27 16.17 3.63
CA PRO A 87 6.78 17.49 3.99
C PRO A 87 7.98 18.40 4.27
N ARG A 88 7.99 19.58 3.64
CA ARG A 88 9.04 20.60 3.76
C ARG A 88 8.98 21.32 5.10
#